data_AF-A0A972JJ71-F1
#
_entry.id   AF-A0A972JJ71-F1
#
_cell.length_a   1.000
_cell.length_b   1.000
_cell.length_c   1.000
_cell.angle_alpha   90.00
_cell.angle_beta   90.00
_cell.angle_gamma   90.00
#
_symmetry.space_group_name_H-M   'P 1'
#
loop_
_entity.id
_entity.type
_entity.pdbx_description
1 polymer ?
#
loop_
_entity_poly.entity_id
_entity_poly.type
_entity_poly.pdbx_seq_one_letter_code
_entity_poly.pdbx_strand_id
1 'polypeptide(L)'
;MSKPKIFISHISEESGFANNLKEWIDDTLLGGIDLFVSSDDGLSIPLGSEWLERIRKSLEDSTIMLVLISHQSKNRKWIYFESGAGYIKGIPVIPICIGGISKNELPIPLNALQAIVLPNFDNEKKLIDLIAKSAGLKTPKSISQLEFPKTKIDEIIPPLTPIPAINISFLEMANLQKALINLINFFVKNGLARNESFTLTEIEEMTSVKKERKRKYLLNILEKMLEQKLVEKSKENQKTYWRITAKGEEEFKKIKEDIGSS
;
A
#
# COMPACT_ATOMS: atom_id res chain seq x y z
N MET A 1 11.17 -18.74 19.19
CA MET A 1 10.55 -17.47 18.76
C MET A 1 10.61 -17.42 17.25
N SER A 2 9.62 -16.84 16.59
CA SER A 2 9.70 -16.54 15.14
C SER A 2 10.81 -15.51 14.90
N LYS A 3 11.50 -15.61 13.76
CA LYS A 3 12.52 -14.63 13.40
C LYS A 3 11.84 -13.31 13.00
N PRO A 4 12.46 -12.15 13.26
CA PRO A 4 11.98 -10.88 12.74
C PRO A 4 11.87 -10.93 11.21
N LYS A 5 10.73 -10.50 10.68
CA LYS A 5 10.46 -10.55 9.25
C LYS A 5 10.68 -9.19 8.60
N ILE A 6 11.40 -9.16 7.49
CA ILE A 6 11.61 -7.98 6.67
C ILE A 6 10.90 -8.19 5.34
N PHE A 7 10.05 -7.24 4.96
CA PHE A 7 9.34 -7.25 3.69
C PHE A 7 10.15 -6.50 2.63
N ILE A 8 10.33 -7.09 1.45
CA ILE A 8 10.97 -6.46 0.29
C ILE A 8 9.96 -6.39 -0.85
N SER A 9 9.53 -5.17 -1.14
CA SER A 9 8.64 -4.80 -2.25
C SER A 9 9.46 -4.44 -3.48
N HIS A 10 9.09 -4.95 -4.64
CA HIS A 10 9.71 -4.61 -5.92
C HIS A 10 8.76 -4.86 -7.10
N ILE A 11 9.07 -4.30 -8.28
CA ILE A 11 8.38 -4.69 -9.53
C ILE A 11 9.10 -5.90 -10.15
N SER A 12 8.44 -6.62 -11.05
CA SER A 12 8.92 -7.86 -11.66
C SER A 12 10.27 -7.68 -12.36
N GLU A 13 10.44 -6.55 -13.02
CA GLU A 13 11.66 -6.13 -13.70
C GLU A 13 12.85 -5.91 -12.72
N GLU A 14 12.57 -5.72 -11.44
CA GLU A 14 13.56 -5.52 -10.36
C GLU A 14 13.87 -6.81 -9.58
N SER A 15 13.30 -7.96 -9.97
CA SER A 15 13.48 -9.24 -9.27
C SER A 15 14.95 -9.63 -9.07
N GLY A 16 15.81 -9.39 -10.06
CA GLY A 16 17.26 -9.62 -9.92
C GLY A 16 17.90 -8.78 -8.81
N PHE A 17 17.47 -7.52 -8.64
CA PHE A 17 17.96 -6.64 -7.58
C PHE A 17 17.42 -7.07 -6.22
N ALA A 18 16.13 -7.44 -6.15
CA ALA A 18 15.50 -7.91 -4.93
C ALA A 18 16.12 -9.21 -4.40
N ASN A 19 16.40 -10.16 -5.29
CA ASN A 19 17.01 -11.43 -4.93
C ASN A 19 18.46 -11.25 -4.46
N ASN A 20 19.27 -10.47 -5.15
CA ASN A 20 20.64 -10.17 -4.71
C ASN A 20 20.66 -9.43 -3.37
N LEU A 21 19.76 -8.46 -3.18
CA LEU A 21 19.63 -7.78 -1.90
C LEU A 21 19.22 -8.75 -0.79
N LYS A 22 18.27 -9.65 -1.06
CA LYS A 22 17.83 -10.68 -0.13
C LYS A 22 19.02 -11.58 0.27
N GLU A 23 19.71 -12.17 -0.69
CA GLU A 23 20.84 -13.07 -0.44
C GLU A 23 21.94 -12.37 0.36
N TRP A 24 22.30 -11.15 -0.05
CA TRP A 24 23.32 -10.38 0.64
C TRP A 24 22.95 -10.05 2.09
N ILE A 25 21.70 -9.67 2.38
CA ILE A 25 21.25 -9.43 3.76
C ILE A 25 21.26 -10.75 4.56
N ASP A 26 20.79 -11.85 3.96
CA ASP A 26 20.69 -13.16 4.60
C ASP A 26 22.09 -13.67 5.00
N ASP A 27 23.05 -13.60 4.09
CA ASP A 27 24.45 -13.97 4.32
C ASP A 27 25.10 -13.06 5.38
N THR A 28 24.88 -11.74 5.27
CA THR A 28 25.47 -10.75 6.18
C THR A 28 24.95 -10.92 7.62
N LEU A 29 23.69 -11.32 7.78
CA LEU A 29 23.04 -11.54 9.07
C LEU A 29 22.96 -13.02 9.47
N LEU A 30 23.65 -13.91 8.75
CA LEU A 30 23.75 -15.35 9.02
C LEU A 30 22.39 -16.03 9.19
N GLY A 31 21.39 -15.63 8.40
CA GLY A 31 20.03 -16.16 8.49
C GLY A 31 19.27 -15.79 9.77
N GLY A 32 19.70 -14.73 10.48
CA GLY A 32 19.08 -14.28 11.73
C GLY A 32 17.70 -13.64 11.58
N ILE A 33 17.24 -13.40 10.35
CA ILE A 33 15.96 -12.77 10.02
C ILE A 33 15.24 -13.58 8.94
N ASP A 34 13.93 -13.35 8.80
CA ASP A 34 13.14 -13.89 7.68
C ASP A 34 12.93 -12.79 6.63
N LEU A 35 13.39 -13.01 5.40
CA LEU A 35 13.24 -12.06 4.30
C LEU A 35 12.10 -12.51 3.38
N PHE A 36 11.05 -11.72 3.32
CA PHE A 36 9.90 -11.96 2.44
C PHE A 36 9.96 -11.02 1.23
N VAL A 37 10.12 -11.59 0.04
CA VAL A 37 10.19 -10.84 -1.22
C VAL A 37 8.85 -10.93 -1.95
N SER A 38 8.34 -9.79 -2.41
CA SER A 38 7.05 -9.66 -3.10
C SER A 38 7.20 -8.86 -4.39
N SER A 39 6.62 -9.38 -5.48
CA SER A 39 6.63 -8.77 -6.82
C SER A 39 5.24 -8.35 -7.30
N ASP A 40 5.17 -7.50 -8.33
CA ASP A 40 3.94 -6.99 -8.94
C ASP A 40 3.32 -7.90 -10.02
N ASP A 41 3.98 -9.00 -10.42
CA ASP A 41 3.49 -9.92 -11.46
C ASP A 41 2.24 -10.73 -11.07
N GLY A 42 1.92 -10.82 -9.77
CA GLY A 42 0.79 -11.62 -9.30
C GLY A 42 0.89 -13.12 -9.63
N LEU A 43 2.01 -13.59 -10.20
CA LEU A 43 2.19 -14.97 -10.69
C LEU A 43 2.29 -16.00 -9.55
N SER A 44 2.45 -15.53 -8.32
CA SER A 44 2.38 -16.35 -7.10
C SER A 44 1.02 -16.29 -6.39
N ILE A 45 -0.05 -15.81 -7.08
CA ILE A 45 -1.36 -15.58 -6.48
C ILE A 45 -2.46 -16.33 -7.26
N PRO A 46 -3.17 -17.27 -6.62
CA PRO A 46 -4.33 -17.92 -7.22
C PRO A 46 -5.40 -16.90 -7.60
N LEU A 47 -5.93 -17.00 -8.83
CA LEU A 47 -7.07 -16.22 -9.30
C LEU A 47 -8.21 -16.34 -8.26
N GLY A 48 -8.68 -15.21 -7.74
CA GLY A 48 -9.76 -15.15 -6.74
C GLY A 48 -9.32 -15.01 -5.28
N SER A 49 -8.02 -14.99 -4.98
CA SER A 49 -7.53 -14.57 -3.65
C SER A 49 -7.34 -13.05 -3.61
N GLU A 50 -7.78 -12.40 -2.53
CA GLU A 50 -7.60 -10.96 -2.36
C GLU A 50 -6.11 -10.67 -2.20
N TRP A 51 -5.49 -10.21 -3.29
CA TRP A 51 -4.11 -9.73 -3.35
C TRP A 51 -3.74 -8.82 -2.15
N LEU A 52 -4.70 -7.99 -1.76
CA LEU A 52 -4.65 -7.10 -0.60
C LEU A 52 -4.47 -7.82 0.73
N GLU A 53 -5.16 -8.95 0.93
CA GLU A 53 -5.07 -9.76 2.15
C GLU A 53 -3.72 -10.44 2.28
N ARG A 54 -3.12 -10.90 1.18
CA ARG A 54 -1.76 -11.47 1.21
C ARG A 54 -0.71 -10.42 1.60
N ILE A 55 -0.84 -9.20 1.09
CA ILE A 55 0.02 -8.08 1.51
C ILE A 55 -0.23 -7.72 2.97
N ARG A 56 -1.49 -7.57 3.39
CA ARG A 56 -1.84 -7.28 4.79
C ARG A 56 -1.24 -8.31 5.74
N LYS A 57 -1.45 -9.59 5.47
CA LYS A 57 -0.92 -10.71 6.27
C LYS A 57 0.60 -10.75 6.26
N SER A 58 1.22 -10.45 5.12
CA SER A 58 2.67 -10.46 5.03
C SER A 58 3.31 -9.29 5.78
N LEU A 59 2.65 -8.14 5.78
CA LEU A 59 3.03 -6.95 6.54
C LEU A 59 2.76 -7.11 8.04
N GLU A 60 1.72 -7.82 8.45
CA GLU A 60 1.33 -8.00 9.86
C GLU A 60 2.46 -8.50 10.77
N ASP A 61 3.31 -9.38 10.24
CA ASP A 61 4.44 -9.96 10.97
C ASP A 61 5.78 -9.22 10.70
N SER A 62 5.79 -8.18 9.86
CA SER A 62 7.02 -7.53 9.40
C SER A 62 7.46 -6.39 10.33
N THR A 63 8.76 -6.34 10.65
CA THR A 63 9.36 -5.27 11.47
C THR A 63 9.78 -4.06 10.65
N ILE A 64 10.15 -4.27 9.38
CA ILE A 64 10.50 -3.22 8.42
C ILE A 64 10.00 -3.62 7.03
N MET A 65 9.63 -2.61 6.25
CA MET A 65 9.36 -2.73 4.82
C MET A 65 10.42 -1.98 4.01
N LEU A 66 11.12 -2.70 3.14
CA LEU A 66 12.00 -2.17 2.11
C LEU A 66 11.23 -2.08 0.79
N VAL A 67 11.35 -0.97 0.09
CA VAL A 67 10.66 -0.74 -1.19
C VAL A 67 11.69 -0.38 -2.24
N LEU A 68 11.95 -1.28 -3.19
CA LEU A 68 12.86 -1.00 -4.29
C LEU A 68 12.24 0.02 -5.24
N ILE A 69 13.04 1.02 -5.62
CA ILE A 69 12.63 2.06 -6.54
C ILE A 69 13.73 2.30 -7.56
N SER A 70 13.36 2.23 -8.83
CA SER A 70 14.17 2.60 -9.99
C SER A 70 13.44 3.67 -10.81
N HIS A 71 14.06 4.12 -11.91
CA HIS A 71 13.39 4.97 -12.89
C HIS A 71 12.12 4.34 -13.47
N GLN A 72 12.07 3.00 -13.58
CA GLN A 72 10.92 2.28 -14.14
C GLN A 72 9.75 2.20 -13.16
N SER A 73 10.06 2.09 -11.86
CA SER A 73 9.06 1.80 -10.84
C SER A 73 8.55 3.03 -10.09
N LYS A 74 9.30 4.15 -10.05
CA LYS A 74 8.94 5.37 -9.30
C LYS A 74 7.53 5.90 -9.54
N ASN A 75 7.00 5.73 -10.74
CA ASN A 75 5.67 6.21 -11.12
C ASN A 75 4.59 5.11 -11.17
N ARG A 76 4.92 3.87 -10.82
CA ARG A 76 3.94 2.78 -10.78
C ARG A 76 3.06 2.91 -9.55
N LYS A 77 1.74 2.86 -9.76
CA LYS A 77 0.70 2.96 -8.70
C LYS A 77 0.91 1.94 -7.58
N TRP A 78 1.43 0.76 -7.94
CA TRP A 78 1.73 -0.34 -7.02
C TRP A 78 2.64 0.07 -5.84
N ILE A 79 3.75 0.75 -6.12
CA ILE A 79 4.73 1.15 -5.10
C ILE A 79 4.10 2.02 -4.01
N TYR A 80 3.18 2.92 -4.40
CA TYR A 80 2.46 3.76 -3.45
C TYR A 80 1.45 2.97 -2.61
N PHE A 81 0.86 1.93 -3.20
CA PHE A 81 -0.11 1.09 -2.51
C PHE A 81 0.56 0.32 -1.36
N GLU A 82 1.67 -0.35 -1.64
CA GLU A 82 2.37 -1.14 -0.64
C GLU A 82 3.04 -0.26 0.42
N SER A 83 3.70 0.83 0.00
CA SER A 83 4.27 1.82 0.94
C SER A 83 3.19 2.42 1.83
N GLY A 84 1.99 2.64 1.29
CA GLY A 84 0.84 3.10 2.06
C GLY A 84 0.32 2.09 3.06
N ALA A 85 0.24 0.82 2.67
CA ALA A 85 -0.16 -0.27 3.54
C ALA A 85 0.81 -0.42 4.73
N GLY A 86 2.12 -0.39 4.47
CA GLY A 86 3.15 -0.40 5.51
C GLY A 86 3.02 0.79 6.48
N TYR A 87 2.85 2.00 5.94
CA TYR A 87 2.67 3.21 6.74
C TYR A 87 1.42 3.16 7.64
N ILE A 88 0.27 2.72 7.11
CA ILE A 88 -0.98 2.59 7.89
C ILE A 88 -0.82 1.57 9.02
N LYS A 89 -0.04 0.50 8.81
CA LYS A 89 0.27 -0.49 9.83
C LYS A 89 1.30 -0.02 10.87
N GLY A 90 1.88 1.17 10.70
CA GLY A 90 2.89 1.72 11.61
C GLY A 90 4.27 1.07 11.47
N ILE A 91 4.50 0.32 10.38
CA ILE A 91 5.77 -0.33 10.10
C ILE A 91 6.68 0.68 9.37
N PRO A 92 7.96 0.82 9.75
CA PRO A 92 8.90 1.64 9.02
C PRO A 92 9.00 1.24 7.54
N VAL A 93 8.71 2.19 6.66
CA VAL A 93 8.84 2.04 5.20
C VAL A 93 10.09 2.76 4.73
N ILE A 94 10.97 2.03 4.05
CA ILE A 94 12.29 2.50 3.62
C ILE A 94 12.41 2.37 2.11
N PRO A 95 12.36 3.50 1.37
CA PRO A 95 12.69 3.50 -0.05
C PRO A 95 14.16 3.12 -0.28
N ILE A 96 14.40 2.16 -1.17
CA ILE A 96 15.71 1.72 -1.62
C ILE A 96 15.86 2.10 -3.08
N CYS A 97 16.57 3.20 -3.34
CA CYS A 97 16.87 3.67 -4.70
C CYS A 97 17.92 2.75 -5.34
N ILE A 98 17.58 2.18 -6.50
CA ILE A 98 18.43 1.30 -7.32
C ILE A 98 18.45 1.79 -8.78
N GLY A 99 19.44 1.34 -9.56
CA GLY A 99 19.52 1.70 -10.98
C GLY A 99 19.68 3.21 -11.21
N GLY A 100 20.59 3.83 -10.45
CA GLY A 100 21.01 5.22 -10.67
C GLY A 100 20.06 6.32 -10.20
N ILE A 101 18.81 6.00 -9.82
CA ILE A 101 17.87 7.01 -9.34
C ILE A 101 18.32 7.62 -8.00
N SER A 102 18.22 8.93 -7.87
CA SER A 102 18.48 9.62 -6.61
C SER A 102 17.21 9.81 -5.77
N LYS A 103 17.38 10.01 -4.45
CA LYS A 103 16.27 10.33 -3.53
C LYS A 103 15.43 11.52 -4.01
N ASN A 104 16.06 12.53 -4.61
CA ASN A 104 15.40 13.76 -5.02
C ASN A 104 14.48 13.56 -6.23
N GLU A 105 14.69 12.49 -6.98
CA GLU A 105 13.87 12.12 -8.14
C GLU A 105 12.65 11.27 -7.74
N LEU A 106 12.53 10.92 -6.46
CA LEU A 106 11.38 10.22 -5.96
C LEU A 106 10.16 11.15 -5.93
N PRO A 107 8.98 10.66 -6.34
CA PRO A 107 7.74 11.40 -6.21
C PRO A 107 7.25 11.46 -4.75
N ILE A 108 6.43 12.47 -4.45
CA ILE A 108 5.75 12.57 -3.14
C ILE A 108 4.72 11.44 -3.03
N PRO A 109 4.61 10.74 -1.89
CA PRO A 109 5.25 11.02 -0.59
C PRO A 109 6.60 10.32 -0.37
N LEU A 110 7.10 9.53 -1.31
CA LEU A 110 8.30 8.71 -1.12
C LEU A 110 9.56 9.57 -0.88
N ASN A 111 9.64 10.75 -1.50
CA ASN A 111 10.75 11.69 -1.21
C ASN A 111 10.72 12.28 0.21
N ALA A 112 9.58 12.23 0.90
CA ALA A 112 9.44 12.71 2.27
C ALA A 112 9.95 11.67 3.29
N LEU A 113 10.16 10.43 2.85
CA LEU A 113 10.78 9.37 3.63
C LEU A 113 12.31 9.45 3.54
N GLN A 114 13.00 8.82 4.49
CA GLN A 114 14.44 8.62 4.38
C GLN A 114 14.71 7.44 3.45
N ALA A 115 15.34 7.72 2.32
CA ALA A 115 15.71 6.73 1.32
C ALA A 115 17.19 6.32 1.45
N ILE A 116 17.49 5.09 1.08
CA ILE A 116 18.84 4.55 0.94
C ILE A 116 19.13 4.41 -0.56
N VAL A 117 20.26 4.95 -1.02
CA VAL A 117 20.69 4.85 -2.42
C VAL A 117 21.75 3.78 -2.54
N LEU A 118 21.52 2.79 -3.40
CA LEU A 118 22.43 1.67 -3.64
C LEU A 118 22.83 1.61 -5.13
N PRO A 119 24.04 1.12 -5.46
CA PRO A 119 25.09 0.68 -4.53
C PRO A 119 25.85 1.87 -3.92
N ASN A 120 26.21 1.77 -2.63
CA ASN A 120 27.08 2.71 -1.93
C ASN A 120 27.43 2.10 -0.55
N PHE A 121 28.72 1.89 -0.28
CA PHE A 121 29.17 1.13 0.88
C PHE A 121 28.70 1.71 2.24
N ASP A 122 28.68 3.04 2.39
CA ASP A 122 28.19 3.67 3.61
C ASP A 122 26.67 3.46 3.80
N ASN A 123 25.92 3.50 2.70
CA ASN A 123 24.49 3.23 2.69
C ASN A 123 24.16 1.75 2.90
N GLU A 124 24.96 0.85 2.35
CA GLU A 124 24.91 -0.60 2.60
C GLU A 124 25.08 -0.87 4.10
N LYS A 125 26.09 -0.27 4.72
CA LYS A 125 26.31 -0.37 6.16
C LYS A 125 25.14 0.18 6.97
N LYS A 126 24.62 1.36 6.61
CA LYS A 126 23.43 1.94 7.27
C LYS A 126 22.21 1.02 7.16
N LEU A 127 22.01 0.38 6.02
CA LEU A 127 20.91 -0.56 5.80
C LEU A 127 21.03 -1.78 6.73
N ILE A 128 22.20 -2.41 6.80
CA ILE A 128 22.45 -3.55 7.68
C ILE A 128 22.33 -3.16 9.15
N ASP A 129 22.89 -2.02 9.55
CA ASP A 129 22.77 -1.50 10.92
C ASP A 129 21.31 -1.34 11.33
N LEU A 130 20.48 -0.80 10.42
CA LEU A 130 19.07 -0.56 10.65
C LEU A 130 18.28 -1.86 10.77
N ILE A 131 18.49 -2.80 9.84
CA ILE A 131 17.84 -4.11 9.85
C ILE A 131 18.24 -4.87 11.12
N ALA A 132 19.53 -4.98 11.42
CA ALA A 132 20.03 -5.68 12.61
C ALA A 132 19.42 -5.11 13.90
N LYS A 133 19.41 -3.77 14.05
CA LYS A 133 18.80 -3.12 15.23
C LYS A 133 17.31 -3.40 15.33
N SER A 134 16.57 -3.30 14.22
CA SER A 134 15.13 -3.58 14.19
C SER A 134 14.79 -5.04 14.52
N ALA A 135 15.71 -5.95 14.22
CA ALA A 135 15.61 -7.37 14.50
C ALA A 135 16.18 -7.75 15.88
N GLY A 136 16.68 -6.79 16.68
CA GLY A 136 17.33 -7.08 17.96
C GLY A 136 18.65 -7.86 17.83
N LEU A 137 19.27 -7.84 16.66
CA LEU A 137 20.53 -8.52 16.36
C LEU A 137 21.73 -7.58 16.58
N LYS A 138 22.91 -8.17 16.76
CA LYS A 138 24.16 -7.43 16.74
C LYS A 138 24.55 -7.11 15.30
N THR A 139 24.90 -5.87 15.05
CA THR A 139 25.47 -5.43 13.78
C THR A 139 26.81 -6.12 13.53
N PRO A 140 27.03 -6.73 12.36
CA PRO A 140 28.33 -7.26 11.94
C PRO A 140 29.41 -6.18 11.91
N LYS A 141 30.64 -6.51 12.33
CA LYS A 141 31.77 -5.56 12.31
C LYS A 141 32.27 -5.26 10.89
N SER A 142 32.08 -6.20 9.98
CA SER A 142 32.45 -6.12 8.58
C SER A 142 31.29 -6.70 7.77
N ILE A 143 31.01 -6.08 6.63
CA ILE A 143 30.01 -6.52 5.66
C ILE A 143 30.71 -6.67 4.31
N SER A 144 30.32 -7.68 3.54
CA SER A 144 30.70 -7.77 2.13
C SER A 144 30.02 -6.65 1.35
N GLN A 145 30.60 -6.24 0.23
CA GLN A 145 29.96 -5.29 -0.66
C GLN A 145 28.77 -5.95 -1.37
N LEU A 146 27.67 -5.21 -1.52
CA LEU A 146 26.52 -5.67 -2.28
C LEU A 146 26.85 -5.70 -3.78
N GLU A 147 26.69 -6.86 -4.41
CA GLU A 147 26.85 -7.00 -5.86
C GLU A 147 25.48 -7.02 -6.55
N PHE A 148 25.22 -6.01 -7.38
CA PHE A 148 24.05 -5.99 -8.24
C PHE A 148 24.32 -6.57 -9.62
N PRO A 149 23.30 -7.15 -10.28
CA PRO A 149 23.46 -7.63 -11.63
C PRO A 149 23.81 -6.45 -12.56
N LYS A 150 24.73 -6.68 -13.51
CA LYS A 150 25.15 -5.68 -14.52
C LYS A 150 24.05 -5.33 -15.54
N THR A 151 22.83 -5.82 -15.33
CA THR A 151 21.66 -5.52 -16.16
C THR A 151 21.35 -4.04 -16.20
N LYS A 152 21.14 -3.50 -17.40
CA LYS A 152 20.73 -2.12 -17.62
C LYS A 152 19.25 -1.93 -17.27
N ILE A 153 18.94 -1.65 -16.01
CA ILE A 153 17.61 -1.09 -15.66
C ILE A 153 17.46 0.36 -16.18
N ASP A 154 18.59 0.98 -16.55
CA ASP A 154 18.65 2.34 -17.10
C ASP A 154 18.06 2.48 -18.52
N GLU A 155 17.78 1.37 -19.22
CA GLU A 155 17.05 1.46 -20.48
C GLU A 155 15.57 1.72 -20.17
N ILE A 156 15.11 2.92 -20.53
CA ILE A 156 13.71 3.33 -20.46
C ILE A 156 12.90 2.35 -21.32
N ILE A 157 12.32 1.32 -20.71
CA ILE A 157 11.29 0.51 -21.37
C ILE A 157 10.07 1.42 -21.46
N PRO A 158 9.50 1.67 -22.65
CA PRO A 158 8.29 2.46 -22.77
C PRO A 158 7.22 1.85 -21.86
N PRO A 159 6.46 2.67 -21.12
CA PRO A 159 5.48 2.15 -20.18
C PRO A 159 4.56 1.17 -20.92
N LEU A 160 4.46 -0.06 -20.41
CA LEU A 160 3.32 -0.93 -20.74
C LEU A 160 2.08 -0.05 -20.56
N THR A 161 1.29 0.03 -21.63
CA THR A 161 0.19 0.98 -21.89
C THR A 161 -0.36 1.67 -20.64
N PRO A 162 -0.46 3.02 -20.61
CA PRO A 162 -0.91 3.73 -19.42
C PRO A 162 -2.27 3.21 -18.97
N ILE A 163 -2.30 2.55 -17.79
CA ILE A 163 -3.53 2.39 -17.03
C ILE A 163 -4.02 3.82 -16.77
N PRO A 164 -5.24 4.21 -17.19
CA PRO A 164 -5.69 5.59 -17.14
C PRO A 164 -5.35 6.23 -15.80
N ALA A 165 -4.68 7.38 -15.88
CA ALA A 165 -4.15 8.10 -14.74
C ALA A 165 -5.31 8.53 -13.83
N ILE A 166 -5.54 7.74 -12.78
CA ILE A 166 -6.31 8.18 -11.63
C ILE A 166 -5.32 8.99 -10.79
N ASN A 167 -5.27 10.29 -11.05
CA ASN A 167 -4.36 11.22 -10.38
C ASN A 167 -4.95 11.54 -9.01
N ILE A 168 -4.69 10.66 -8.04
CA ILE A 168 -5.18 10.79 -6.67
C ILE A 168 -3.95 10.68 -5.77
N SER A 169 -3.58 11.79 -5.15
CA SER A 169 -2.45 11.90 -4.23
C SER A 169 -2.56 10.88 -3.09
N PHE A 170 -1.44 10.50 -2.47
CA PHE A 170 -1.44 9.56 -1.34
C PHE A 170 -2.40 9.96 -0.22
N LEU A 171 -2.44 11.26 0.11
CA LEU A 171 -3.38 11.79 1.09
C LEU A 171 -4.83 11.61 0.61
N GLU A 172 -5.10 11.82 -0.69
CA GLU A 172 -6.42 11.54 -1.26
C GLU A 172 -6.73 10.03 -1.26
N MET A 173 -5.77 9.13 -1.52
CA MET A 173 -5.97 7.68 -1.45
C MET A 173 -6.24 7.17 -0.03
N ALA A 174 -5.44 7.60 0.94
CA ALA A 174 -5.67 7.29 2.36
C ALA A 174 -7.01 7.88 2.84
N ASN A 175 -7.34 9.09 2.38
CA ASN A 175 -8.65 9.69 2.62
C ASN A 175 -9.77 8.93 1.92
N LEU A 176 -9.56 8.33 0.74
CA LEU A 176 -10.55 7.48 0.07
C LEU A 176 -10.80 6.19 0.83
N GLN A 177 -9.74 5.53 1.34
CA GLN A 177 -9.90 4.35 2.19
C GLN A 177 -10.58 4.71 3.51
N LYS A 178 -10.17 5.80 4.17
CA LYS A 178 -10.81 6.28 5.40
C LYS A 178 -12.25 6.74 5.17
N ALA A 179 -12.53 7.42 4.07
CA ALA A 179 -13.88 7.82 3.68
C ALA A 179 -14.75 6.62 3.36
N LEU A 180 -14.20 5.61 2.67
CA LEU A 180 -14.88 4.33 2.40
C LEU A 180 -15.23 3.62 3.70
N ILE A 181 -14.28 3.46 4.62
CA ILE A 181 -14.50 2.85 5.94
C ILE A 181 -15.54 3.65 6.74
N ASN A 182 -15.43 4.98 6.78
CA ASN A 182 -16.40 5.82 7.46
C ASN A 182 -17.79 5.76 6.81
N LEU A 183 -17.87 5.61 5.50
CA LEU A 183 -19.13 5.48 4.76
C LEU A 183 -19.78 4.11 4.99
N ILE A 184 -18.98 3.03 4.98
CA ILE A 184 -19.41 1.69 5.36
C ILE A 184 -19.91 1.72 6.80
N ASN A 185 -19.13 2.24 7.75
CA ASN A 185 -19.54 2.39 9.15
C ASN A 185 -20.80 3.24 9.30
N PHE A 186 -20.96 4.30 8.50
CA PHE A 186 -22.15 5.12 8.48
C PHE A 186 -23.38 4.30 8.05
N PHE A 187 -23.33 3.57 6.93
CA PHE A 187 -24.44 2.75 6.48
C PHE A 187 -24.70 1.55 7.40
N VAL A 188 -23.66 0.98 8.00
CA VAL A 188 -23.79 -0.07 9.00
C VAL A 188 -24.45 0.46 10.28
N LYS A 189 -24.11 1.66 10.73
CA LYS A 189 -24.63 2.22 11.98
C LYS A 189 -26.03 2.83 11.83
N ASN A 190 -26.27 3.51 10.72
CA ASN A 190 -27.49 4.29 10.48
C ASN A 190 -28.40 3.69 9.41
N GLY A 191 -27.86 2.95 8.43
CA GLY A 191 -28.63 2.31 7.36
C GLY A 191 -29.21 0.93 7.70
N LEU A 192 -28.63 0.21 8.66
CA LEU A 192 -29.21 -1.03 9.21
C LEU A 192 -30.47 -0.79 10.04
N ALA A 193 -30.67 0.45 10.50
CA ALA A 193 -31.89 0.87 11.15
C ALA A 193 -32.87 1.44 10.11
N ARG A 194 -33.84 0.62 9.70
CA ARG A 194 -35.12 1.03 9.07
C ARG A 194 -35.06 1.83 7.76
N ASN A 195 -34.66 1.23 6.64
CA ASN A 195 -35.09 1.69 5.29
C ASN A 195 -34.82 3.18 4.96
N GLU A 196 -33.91 3.84 5.67
CA GLU A 196 -33.69 5.27 5.61
C GLU A 196 -32.83 5.65 4.39
N SER A 197 -33.14 6.79 3.80
CA SER A 197 -32.45 7.33 2.62
C SER A 197 -31.78 8.64 3.01
N PHE A 198 -30.51 8.81 2.64
CA PHE A 198 -29.69 9.94 3.09
C PHE A 198 -29.24 10.80 1.91
N THR A 199 -29.29 12.11 2.09
CA THR A 199 -28.69 13.08 1.16
C THR A 199 -27.16 13.06 1.31
N LEU A 200 -26.46 13.55 0.28
CA LEU A 200 -25.01 13.68 0.34
C LEU A 200 -24.55 14.60 1.49
N THR A 201 -25.34 15.62 1.83
CA THR A 201 -25.05 16.55 2.93
C THR A 201 -25.15 15.88 4.30
N GLU A 202 -26.14 15.02 4.52
CA GLU A 202 -26.26 14.25 5.78
C GLU A 202 -25.12 13.23 5.92
N ILE A 203 -24.78 12.53 4.83
CA ILE A 203 -23.62 11.62 4.79
C ILE A 203 -22.32 12.40 5.09
N GLU A 204 -22.20 13.64 4.58
CA GLU A 204 -21.05 14.49 4.86
C GLU A 204 -20.96 14.89 6.33
N GLU A 205 -22.04 15.36 6.95
CA GLU A 205 -22.01 15.82 8.35
C GLU A 205 -21.65 14.69 9.32
N MET A 206 -22.13 13.48 9.05
CA MET A 206 -22.02 12.35 9.99
C MET A 206 -20.73 11.53 9.82
N THR A 207 -20.01 11.65 8.70
CA THR A 207 -18.78 10.87 8.42
C THR A 207 -17.49 11.45 9.02
N SER A 208 -17.53 12.48 9.86
CA SER A 208 -16.35 13.08 10.56
C SER A 208 -15.17 13.51 9.68
N VAL A 209 -15.32 13.63 8.35
CA VAL A 209 -14.26 14.11 7.46
C VAL A 209 -14.36 15.64 7.30
N LYS A 210 -13.32 16.39 7.65
CA LYS A 210 -13.25 17.87 7.54
C LYS A 210 -12.31 18.26 6.39
N LYS A 211 -12.82 18.73 5.21
CA LYS A 211 -12.12 19.60 4.20
C LYS A 211 -12.87 19.77 2.86
N GLU A 212 -12.56 20.86 2.14
CA GLU A 212 -13.23 21.41 0.94
C GLU A 212 -13.35 20.51 -0.31
N ARG A 213 -12.62 19.39 -0.40
CA ARG A 213 -12.71 18.47 -1.56
C ARG A 213 -13.56 17.20 -1.30
N LYS A 214 -14.10 17.07 -0.08
CA LYS A 214 -14.83 15.88 0.42
C LYS A 214 -16.00 15.42 -0.47
N ARG A 215 -16.80 16.37 -0.98
CA ARG A 215 -18.05 16.09 -1.70
C ARG A 215 -17.84 15.27 -2.97
N LYS A 216 -16.83 15.65 -3.76
CA LYS A 216 -16.48 14.97 -5.01
C LYS A 216 -15.98 13.55 -4.75
N TYR A 217 -15.25 13.31 -3.66
CA TYR A 217 -14.75 11.98 -3.32
C TYR A 217 -15.85 11.05 -2.81
N LEU A 218 -16.73 11.53 -1.92
CA LEU A 218 -17.87 10.75 -1.44
C LEU A 218 -18.80 10.38 -2.59
N LEU A 219 -19.04 11.32 -3.51
CA LEU A 219 -19.85 11.06 -4.70
C LEU A 219 -19.22 9.97 -5.58
N ASN A 220 -17.92 10.02 -5.84
CA ASN A 220 -17.22 9.00 -6.62
C ASN A 220 -17.27 7.61 -5.96
N ILE A 221 -17.18 7.53 -4.62
CA ILE A 221 -17.32 6.26 -3.89
C ILE A 221 -18.76 5.73 -4.00
N LEU A 222 -19.75 6.60 -3.80
CA LEU A 222 -21.17 6.25 -3.92
C LEU A 222 -21.55 5.81 -5.33
N GLU A 223 -20.99 6.45 -6.37
CA GLU A 223 -21.17 6.04 -7.76
C GLU A 223 -20.59 4.64 -8.04
N LYS A 224 -19.40 4.33 -7.50
CA LYS A 224 -18.83 2.97 -7.60
C LYS A 224 -19.66 1.93 -6.83
N MET A 225 -20.17 2.29 -5.65
CA MET A 225 -21.07 1.41 -4.89
C MET A 225 -22.38 1.16 -5.65
N LEU A 226 -22.88 2.17 -6.38
CA LEU A 226 -24.05 2.05 -7.24
C LEU A 226 -23.79 1.10 -8.42
N GLU A 227 -22.64 1.21 -9.09
CA GLU A 227 -22.22 0.27 -10.16
C GLU A 227 -22.20 -1.19 -9.66
N GLN A 228 -21.77 -1.40 -8.42
CA GLN A 228 -21.72 -2.72 -7.78
C GLN A 228 -23.04 -3.16 -7.15
N LYS A 229 -24.10 -2.33 -7.24
CA LYS A 229 -25.42 -2.54 -6.67
C LYS A 229 -25.43 -2.65 -5.14
N LEU A 230 -24.46 -2.05 -4.45
CA LEU A 230 -24.37 -2.01 -2.98
C LEU A 230 -25.23 -0.88 -2.39
N VAL A 231 -25.37 0.21 -3.15
CA VAL A 231 -26.30 1.30 -2.85
C VAL A 231 -27.18 1.56 -4.08
N GLU A 232 -28.32 2.18 -3.86
CA GLU A 232 -29.19 2.70 -4.90
C GLU A 232 -29.34 4.21 -4.75
N LYS A 233 -29.64 4.89 -5.87
CA LYS A 233 -29.90 6.33 -5.89
C LYS A 233 -31.34 6.61 -6.30
N SER A 234 -31.99 7.51 -5.59
CA SER A 234 -33.29 8.08 -5.96
C SER A 234 -33.20 9.60 -6.04
N LYS A 235 -34.14 10.21 -6.77
CA LYS A 235 -34.25 11.67 -6.86
C LYS A 235 -35.63 12.09 -6.38
N GLU A 236 -35.67 13.04 -5.46
CA GLU A 236 -36.90 13.63 -4.94
C GLU A 236 -36.65 15.12 -4.65
N ASN A 237 -37.54 16.00 -5.09
CA ASN A 237 -37.44 17.46 -4.87
C ASN A 237 -36.06 18.07 -5.21
N GLN A 238 -35.52 17.71 -6.39
CA GLN A 238 -34.19 18.14 -6.88
C GLN A 238 -32.99 17.69 -6.01
N LYS A 239 -33.21 16.85 -5.00
CA LYS A 239 -32.16 16.23 -4.18
C LYS A 239 -31.93 14.78 -4.59
N THR A 240 -30.68 14.33 -4.50
CA THR A 240 -30.30 12.93 -4.71
C THR A 240 -30.15 12.26 -3.36
N TYR A 241 -30.82 11.13 -3.20
CA TYR A 241 -30.75 10.30 -2.01
C TYR A 241 -30.04 8.99 -2.33
N TRP A 242 -29.32 8.48 -1.34
CA TRP A 242 -28.59 7.23 -1.40
C TRP A 242 -29.11 6.31 -0.31
N ARG A 243 -29.45 5.07 -0.70
CA ARG A 243 -29.94 4.03 0.20
C ARG A 243 -29.11 2.77 0.00
N ILE A 244 -28.86 2.03 1.08
CA ILE A 244 -28.21 0.72 1.01
C ILE A 244 -29.18 -0.30 0.41
N THR A 245 -28.69 -1.18 -0.47
CA THR A 245 -29.48 -2.29 -1.00
C THR A 245 -29.39 -3.52 -0.08
N ALA A 246 -30.27 -4.51 -0.26
CA ALA A 246 -30.16 -5.78 0.46
C ALA A 246 -28.80 -6.48 0.23
N LYS A 247 -28.24 -6.36 -0.98
CA LYS A 247 -26.89 -6.85 -1.30
C LYS A 247 -25.81 -6.07 -0.51
N GLY A 248 -25.89 -4.74 -0.50
CA GLY A 248 -24.97 -3.91 0.26
C GLY A 248 -25.03 -4.21 1.76
N GLU A 249 -26.22 -4.51 2.28
CA GLU A 249 -26.43 -4.87 3.67
C GLU A 249 -25.69 -6.15 4.07
N GLU A 250 -25.78 -7.19 3.24
CA GLU A 250 -25.11 -8.46 3.46
C GLU A 250 -23.58 -8.31 3.40
N GLU A 251 -23.06 -7.62 2.37
CA GLU A 251 -21.63 -7.39 2.19
C GLU A 251 -21.04 -6.54 3.32
N PHE A 252 -21.74 -5.48 3.74
CA PHE A 252 -21.24 -4.61 4.80
C PHE A 252 -21.33 -5.26 6.19
N LYS A 253 -22.26 -6.19 6.41
CA LYS A 253 -22.30 -7.01 7.63
C LYS A 253 -21.09 -7.94 7.72
N LYS A 254 -20.71 -8.62 6.63
CA LYS A 254 -19.49 -9.45 6.56
C LYS A 254 -18.24 -8.64 6.89
N ILE A 255 -18.10 -7.47 6.25
CA ILE A 255 -16.99 -6.55 6.50
C ILE A 255 -16.95 -6.08 7.98
N LYS A 256 -18.10 -5.86 8.61
CA LYS A 256 -18.17 -5.47 10.03
C LYS A 256 -17.70 -6.59 10.97
N GLU A 257 -18.02 -7.84 10.65
CA GLU A 257 -17.60 -9.02 11.43
C GLU A 257 -16.08 -9.24 11.32
N ASP A 258 -15.52 -9.02 10.14
CA ASP A 258 -14.07 -9.11 9.90
C ASP A 258 -13.29 -7.97 10.58
N ILE A 259 -13.83 -6.74 10.59
CA ILE A 259 -13.21 -5.58 11.24
C ILE A 259 -13.41 -5.60 12.77
N GLY A 260 -14.47 -6.22 13.27
CA GLY A 260 -14.82 -6.29 14.69
C GLY A 260 -14.19 -7.44 15.48
N SER A 261 -13.46 -8.34 14.81
CA SER A 261 -12.79 -9.50 15.42
C SER A 261 -11.28 -9.30 15.62
N SER A 262 -10.80 -8.05 15.51
CA SER A 262 -9.39 -7.64 15.73
C SER A 262 -9.25 -6.76 16.97
#